data_AF-A0A1T5BHY0-F1
#
_entry.id   AF-A0A1T5BHY0-F1
#
_cell.length_a   1.000
_cell.length_b   1.000
_cell.length_c   1.000
_cell.angle_alpha   90.00
_cell.angle_beta   90.00
_cell.angle_gamma   90.00
#
_symmetry.space_group_name_H-M   'P 1'
#
loop_
_entity.id
_entity.type
_entity.pdbx_description
1 polymer ?
#
loop_
_entity_poly.entity_id
_entity_poly.type
_entity_poly.pdbx_seq_one_letter_code
_entity_poly.pdbx_strand_id
1 'polypeptide(L)'
;MIRDMLSGRQGRLTRRIAAVLCMTLVFLQSGPVEVEASAASIGTPAYAFDITGDGTLKPHEYSVFDEKETQNTAVISSSMNTTVSEDGGNIGRCVVKEKVHLDPYFRQYHPTVVKYRLDPKFNSKASINKRGFFIGKQACEDIVIYGLDSAGQEVTSRKITVDKPSLKFGTVTDLSASINAANYISGTTVSVDSWKSSNENVAIVNKDTGAITVLKKGSTTITAFFGENKNAAKVKAKLKVDVPTLSKKAVSLKVSDSVRLKIKGVKKPDVNWAIDHNELVSYKNGFIEWVPVSDNRVVASVDHQGWVTGEDTGRCVLTASFKDKYGNNTKLKCRVYVGLGEEQSYTVSLNSGTTTVKGHFDFAMSDEIFDLVNQYRQSEGLGDLKTYTDLDETAMTRAVELSYQTSHERPNEDEWSTALPDKYFMYAGENLAAGYKSASAFFKAWKKSSGHNANMLNEHFTRGSMAVFISDSSNTGGISYKYYAIQCFTSEPLNAKPGTDEH
;
A
#
# COMPACT_ATOMS: atom_id res chain seq x y z
N MET A 1 -43.52 30.98 -50.79
CA MET A 1 -43.05 30.52 -52.12
C MET A 1 -41.60 30.04 -52.15
N ILE A 2 -40.79 30.23 -51.09
CA ILE A 2 -39.50 29.54 -50.85
C ILE A 2 -39.62 28.69 -49.57
N ARG A 3 -40.68 27.88 -49.49
CA ARG A 3 -40.87 26.91 -48.39
C ARG A 3 -41.29 25.52 -48.89
N ASP A 4 -41.46 25.36 -50.21
CA ASP A 4 -41.89 24.11 -50.88
C ASP A 4 -40.90 23.59 -51.94
N MET A 5 -39.66 24.09 -52.00
CA MET A 5 -38.78 23.74 -53.13
C MET A 5 -37.54 22.90 -52.81
N LEU A 6 -37.33 22.42 -51.58
CA LEU A 6 -36.18 21.55 -51.29
C LEU A 6 -36.45 20.45 -50.23
N SER A 7 -37.64 19.85 -50.24
CA SER A 7 -37.84 18.49 -49.72
C SER A 7 -37.42 17.47 -50.78
N GLY A 8 -36.12 17.21 -50.89
CA GLY A 8 -35.62 16.27 -51.89
C GLY A 8 -34.17 15.85 -51.65
N ARG A 9 -34.00 14.72 -50.95
CA ARG A 9 -32.81 13.85 -50.97
C ARG A 9 -31.47 14.50 -50.56
N GLN A 10 -31.06 14.29 -49.31
CA GLN A 10 -29.64 14.10 -48.99
C GLN A 10 -29.45 12.85 -48.11
N GLY A 11 -29.12 11.76 -48.78
CA GLY A 11 -28.43 10.63 -48.17
C GLY A 11 -26.92 10.91 -48.14
N ARG A 12 -26.28 10.44 -47.06
CA ARG A 12 -24.88 10.02 -46.95
C ARG A 12 -23.81 10.87 -47.69
N LEU A 13 -23.18 11.80 -46.98
CA LEU A 13 -21.72 11.92 -47.02
C LEU A 13 -21.18 12.70 -45.80
N THR A 14 -21.42 12.17 -44.60
CA THR A 14 -20.65 12.55 -43.42
C THR A 14 -19.30 11.82 -43.48
N ARG A 15 -18.22 12.54 -43.19
CA ARG A 15 -16.84 12.07 -42.96
C ARG A 15 -16.00 11.82 -44.22
N ARG A 16 -15.50 12.92 -44.79
CA ARG A 16 -14.07 13.20 -45.03
C ARG A 16 -13.99 14.52 -45.81
N ILE A 17 -13.01 15.35 -45.48
CA ILE A 17 -12.67 16.64 -46.12
C ILE A 17 -13.43 17.85 -45.55
N ALA A 18 -13.01 18.25 -44.36
CA ALA A 18 -12.99 19.65 -43.92
C ALA A 18 -11.81 19.83 -42.95
N ALA A 19 -10.63 19.39 -43.41
CA ALA A 19 -9.35 19.85 -42.91
C ALA A 19 -8.79 20.72 -44.04
N VAL A 20 -8.25 21.89 -43.69
CA VAL A 20 -7.77 22.95 -44.59
C VAL A 20 -8.86 23.92 -45.05
N LEU A 21 -9.15 24.92 -44.22
CA LEU A 21 -9.31 26.35 -44.57
C LEU A 21 -9.97 27.10 -43.40
N CYS A 22 -9.15 27.69 -42.53
CA CYS A 22 -9.34 29.00 -41.87
C CYS A 22 -8.35 29.17 -40.69
N MET A 23 -7.06 29.29 -41.00
CA MET A 23 -6.22 30.36 -40.41
C MET A 23 -6.35 31.50 -41.41
N THR A 24 -6.71 32.74 -41.05
CA THR A 24 -5.91 33.72 -40.30
C THR A 24 -6.74 35.00 -40.05
N LEU A 25 -6.37 35.77 -39.01
CA LEU A 25 -6.73 37.17 -38.65
C LEU A 25 -8.01 37.35 -37.81
N VAL A 26 -8.09 37.97 -36.63
CA VAL A 26 -7.18 38.75 -35.75
C VAL A 26 -7.69 38.64 -34.29
N PHE A 27 -6.75 38.72 -33.35
CA PHE A 27 -6.84 38.77 -31.89
C PHE A 27 -7.95 39.67 -31.29
N LEU A 28 -8.65 39.18 -30.25
CA LEU A 28 -8.89 39.87 -28.97
C LEU A 28 -9.67 38.98 -27.98
N GLN A 29 -9.03 38.69 -26.83
CA GLN A 29 -9.57 38.33 -25.51
C GLN A 29 -10.41 37.05 -25.32
N SER A 30 -10.18 36.41 -24.16
CA SER A 30 -10.83 35.23 -23.57
C SER A 30 -10.50 33.86 -24.17
N GLY A 31 -9.51 33.19 -23.58
CA GLY A 31 -9.29 31.74 -23.76
C GLY A 31 -10.39 30.93 -23.07
N PRO A 32 -10.71 29.74 -23.59
CA PRO A 32 -11.74 28.87 -23.02
C PRO A 32 -11.25 28.24 -21.72
N VAL A 33 -12.07 28.35 -20.68
CA VAL A 33 -11.94 27.58 -19.44
C VAL A 33 -12.20 26.11 -19.77
N GLU A 34 -11.12 25.33 -19.88
CA GLU A 34 -11.22 23.88 -19.75
C GLU A 34 -11.44 23.56 -18.27
N VAL A 35 -12.64 23.06 -17.95
CA VAL A 35 -12.92 22.47 -16.64
C VAL A 35 -12.26 21.09 -16.61
N GLU A 36 -10.98 21.06 -16.24
CA GLU A 36 -10.33 19.83 -15.79
C GLU A 36 -10.97 19.40 -14.47
N ALA A 37 -11.40 18.14 -14.39
CA ALA A 37 -11.75 17.52 -13.13
C ALA A 37 -10.50 17.53 -12.23
N SER A 38 -10.58 18.18 -11.06
CA SER A 38 -9.41 18.38 -10.20
C SER A 38 -8.75 17.04 -9.84
N ALA A 39 -7.44 16.93 -10.12
CA ALA A 39 -6.65 15.77 -9.76
C ALA A 39 -6.42 15.75 -8.24
N ALA A 40 -6.55 14.58 -7.60
CA ALA A 40 -6.24 14.40 -6.18
C ALA A 40 -4.78 14.80 -5.87
N SER A 41 -4.53 15.40 -4.69
CA SER A 41 -3.20 15.85 -4.27
C SER A 41 -2.59 14.92 -3.22
N ILE A 42 -1.27 14.78 -3.30
CA ILE A 42 -0.44 14.10 -2.31
C ILE A 42 0.58 15.15 -1.86
N GLY A 43 0.77 15.33 -0.54
CA GLY A 43 1.78 16.27 0.01
C GLY A 43 3.22 15.82 -0.24
N THR A 44 4.18 16.37 0.49
CA THR A 44 5.59 15.88 0.53
C THR A 44 5.92 15.60 1.97
N PRO A 45 6.39 14.40 2.37
CA PRO A 45 6.52 14.07 3.80
C PRO A 45 7.33 15.10 4.60
N ALA A 46 6.99 15.28 5.86
CA ALA A 46 7.75 16.13 6.77
C ALA A 46 8.22 15.35 8.02
N TYR A 47 9.34 15.79 8.60
CA TYR A 47 10.01 15.19 9.76
C TYR A 47 10.47 16.27 10.74
N ALA A 48 10.47 15.97 12.04
CA ALA A 48 11.21 16.73 13.04
C ALA A 48 12.59 16.07 13.28
N PHE A 49 13.64 16.89 13.37
CA PHE A 49 15.08 16.57 13.30
C PHE A 49 15.57 15.36 14.14
N ASP A 50 16.62 14.68 13.65
CA ASP A 50 17.39 13.69 14.43
C ASP A 50 18.48 14.37 15.29
N ILE A 51 18.76 13.80 16.48
CA ILE A 51 20.02 14.01 17.20
C ILE A 51 21.03 12.95 16.72
N THR A 52 22.04 13.35 15.97
CA THR A 52 23.23 12.50 15.78
C THR A 52 23.93 12.33 17.12
N GLY A 53 24.66 11.23 17.34
CA GLY A 53 25.34 10.92 18.62
C GLY A 53 26.31 11.98 19.16
N ASP A 54 26.48 13.10 18.46
CA ASP A 54 27.23 14.30 18.84
C ASP A 54 26.36 15.51 19.27
N GLY A 55 25.02 15.37 19.33
CA GLY A 55 24.13 16.44 19.81
C GLY A 55 23.77 17.50 18.77
N THR A 56 24.13 17.32 17.49
CA THR A 56 23.75 18.28 16.43
C THR A 56 22.44 17.92 15.73
N LEU A 57 21.58 18.92 15.52
CA LEU A 57 20.32 18.80 14.76
C LEU A 57 20.64 18.80 13.26
N LYS A 58 20.29 17.74 12.53
CA LYS A 58 20.31 17.74 11.06
C LYS A 58 19.05 17.11 10.47
N PRO A 59 18.48 17.65 9.38
CA PRO A 59 17.50 16.93 8.57
C PRO A 59 18.15 15.66 8.03
N HIS A 60 17.48 14.51 8.14
CA HIS A 60 17.95 13.29 7.50
C HIS A 60 17.77 13.44 5.97
N GLU A 61 18.88 13.59 5.24
CA GLU A 61 18.86 13.43 3.79
C GLU A 61 18.69 11.95 3.47
N TYR A 62 17.50 11.57 3.01
CA TYR A 62 17.32 10.33 2.25
C TYR A 62 17.44 10.68 0.76
N SER A 63 18.14 9.83 0.02
CA SER A 63 18.40 9.99 -1.40
C SER A 63 17.11 10.34 -2.16
N VAL A 64 17.07 11.54 -2.73
CA VAL A 64 16.11 11.89 -3.78
C VAL A 64 16.34 10.89 -4.91
N PHE A 65 15.44 9.91 -5.04
CA PHE A 65 15.38 9.15 -6.28
C PHE A 65 14.82 10.09 -7.34
N ASP A 66 15.72 10.48 -8.24
CA ASP A 66 15.48 11.30 -9.42
C ASP A 66 14.29 10.74 -10.22
N GLU A 67 13.30 11.60 -10.50
CA GLU A 67 12.12 11.28 -11.33
C GLU A 67 12.47 11.05 -12.82
N LYS A 68 13.75 10.90 -13.17
CA LYS A 68 14.24 10.53 -14.49
C LYS A 68 15.00 9.20 -14.51
N GLU A 69 14.40 8.11 -14.04
CA GLU A 69 14.84 6.79 -14.48
C GLU A 69 14.20 6.46 -15.85
N THR A 70 14.67 7.17 -16.88
CA THR A 70 14.57 6.67 -18.24
C THR A 70 15.32 5.36 -18.34
N GLN A 71 14.66 4.36 -18.90
CA GLN A 71 15.22 3.06 -19.29
C GLN A 71 16.65 3.18 -19.87
N ASN A 72 17.49 2.21 -19.52
CA ASN A 72 18.90 2.00 -19.89
C ASN A 72 19.96 2.57 -18.95
N THR A 73 20.09 1.95 -17.78
CA THR A 73 21.41 1.62 -17.24
C THR A 73 21.45 0.12 -16.99
N ALA A 74 22.31 -0.57 -17.73
CA ALA A 74 22.71 -1.92 -17.40
C ALA A 74 23.58 -1.84 -16.14
N VAL A 75 22.95 -1.69 -14.98
CA VAL A 75 23.59 -2.06 -13.72
C VAL A 75 23.53 -3.58 -13.72
N ILE A 76 24.64 -4.19 -14.12
CA ILE A 76 24.93 -5.58 -13.78
C ILE A 76 25.15 -5.54 -12.27
N SER A 77 24.08 -5.70 -11.48
CA SER A 77 24.17 -6.05 -10.08
C SER A 77 24.87 -7.40 -10.02
N SER A 78 26.15 -7.36 -9.68
CA SER A 78 26.95 -8.51 -9.29
C SER A 78 26.55 -9.05 -7.92
N SER A 79 25.28 -8.97 -7.51
CA SER A 79 24.76 -9.86 -6.48
C SER A 79 24.57 -11.21 -7.13
N MET A 80 25.69 -11.90 -7.32
CA MET A 80 25.72 -13.32 -7.63
C MET A 80 24.75 -13.99 -6.67
N ASN A 81 23.65 -14.53 -7.20
CA ASN A 81 22.96 -15.62 -6.53
C ASN A 81 24.02 -16.74 -6.53
N THR A 82 24.76 -16.84 -5.43
CA THR A 82 25.91 -17.73 -5.22
C THR A 82 25.42 -19.17 -5.23
N THR A 83 25.20 -19.68 -6.43
CA THR A 83 25.47 -21.07 -6.79
C THR A 83 26.41 -21.09 -7.99
N VAL A 84 27.44 -20.25 -7.97
CA VAL A 84 28.71 -20.64 -8.61
C VAL A 84 29.45 -21.38 -7.52
N SER A 85 29.22 -22.69 -7.42
CA SER A 85 30.16 -23.55 -6.73
C SER A 85 31.52 -23.32 -7.39
N GLU A 86 32.55 -23.09 -6.58
CA GLU A 86 33.97 -23.11 -6.95
C GLU A 86 34.42 -24.48 -7.54
N ASP A 87 33.49 -25.37 -7.88
CA ASP A 87 33.69 -26.64 -8.56
C ASP A 87 33.89 -26.46 -10.07
N GLY A 88 35.14 -26.20 -10.45
CA GLY A 88 35.74 -26.89 -11.60
C GLY A 88 35.13 -26.69 -13.00
N GLY A 89 34.31 -25.67 -13.25
CA GLY A 89 33.91 -25.28 -14.61
C GLY A 89 32.40 -25.15 -14.91
N ASN A 90 31.49 -25.45 -13.98
CA ASN A 90 30.04 -25.43 -14.27
C ASN A 90 29.38 -24.06 -14.06
N ILE A 91 28.28 -23.81 -14.77
CA ILE A 91 27.46 -22.57 -14.70
C ILE A 91 26.53 -22.59 -13.46
N GLY A 92 26.24 -23.78 -12.92
CA GLY A 92 25.34 -23.97 -11.78
C GLY A 92 23.94 -24.39 -12.22
N ARG A 93 22.91 -23.85 -11.54
CA ARG A 93 21.50 -24.18 -11.76
C ARG A 93 20.71 -22.95 -12.21
N CYS A 94 19.71 -23.16 -13.06
CA CYS A 94 18.71 -22.15 -13.39
C CYS A 94 17.33 -22.80 -13.48
N VAL A 95 16.27 -22.02 -13.63
CA VAL A 95 14.91 -22.57 -13.80
C VAL A 95 14.41 -22.49 -15.25
N VAL A 96 13.42 -23.31 -15.58
CA VAL A 96 12.74 -23.28 -16.89
C VAL A 96 12.24 -21.86 -17.21
N LYS A 97 12.55 -21.39 -18.43
CA LYS A 97 12.26 -20.04 -19.00
C LYS A 97 13.11 -18.89 -18.46
N GLU A 98 13.98 -19.12 -17.49
CA GLU A 98 14.94 -18.11 -17.07
C GLU A 98 15.93 -17.84 -18.20
N LYS A 99 16.33 -16.57 -18.38
CA LYS A 99 17.35 -16.19 -19.37
C LYS A 99 18.67 -15.94 -18.67
N VAL A 100 19.59 -16.90 -18.78
CA VAL A 100 20.93 -16.83 -18.17
C VAL A 100 21.91 -16.24 -19.17
N HIS A 101 22.59 -15.15 -18.82
CA HIS A 101 23.63 -14.56 -19.67
C HIS A 101 24.92 -15.38 -19.56
N LEU A 102 25.47 -15.84 -20.68
CA LEU A 102 26.60 -16.78 -20.67
C LEU A 102 27.98 -16.11 -20.53
N ASP A 103 28.12 -14.83 -20.91
CA ASP A 103 29.42 -14.14 -20.91
C ASP A 103 30.19 -14.21 -19.58
N PRO A 104 29.58 -13.99 -18.41
CA PRO A 104 30.29 -14.07 -17.13
C PRO A 104 30.93 -15.45 -16.89
N TYR A 105 30.30 -16.52 -17.38
CA TYR A 105 30.80 -17.87 -17.17
C TYR A 105 31.89 -18.24 -18.16
N PHE A 106 31.82 -17.76 -19.40
CA PHE A 106 32.78 -18.14 -20.44
C PHE A 106 33.89 -17.10 -20.66
N ARG A 107 33.52 -15.85 -20.93
CA ARG A 107 34.47 -14.82 -21.37
C ARG A 107 35.36 -14.28 -20.26
N GLN A 108 34.91 -14.37 -19.01
CA GLN A 108 35.73 -14.00 -17.85
C GLN A 108 37.04 -14.81 -17.79
N TYR A 109 37.00 -16.09 -18.18
CA TYR A 109 38.14 -17.00 -18.12
C TYR A 109 38.74 -17.34 -19.50
N HIS A 110 37.94 -17.18 -20.56
CA HIS A 110 38.33 -17.47 -21.94
C HIS A 110 37.91 -16.31 -22.85
N PRO A 111 38.68 -15.21 -22.90
CA PRO A 111 38.30 -13.99 -23.61
C PRO A 111 38.20 -14.17 -25.14
N THR A 112 38.78 -15.26 -25.68
CA THR A 112 38.67 -15.62 -27.10
C THR A 112 37.30 -16.19 -27.50
N VAL A 113 36.43 -16.52 -26.53
CA VAL A 113 35.08 -17.03 -26.79
C VAL A 113 34.18 -15.92 -27.33
N VAL A 114 33.75 -16.06 -28.59
CA VAL A 114 32.85 -15.09 -29.25
C VAL A 114 31.45 -15.63 -29.47
N LYS A 115 31.25 -16.96 -29.48
CA LYS A 115 29.95 -17.61 -29.71
C LYS A 115 29.70 -18.77 -28.75
N TYR A 116 28.43 -19.14 -28.60
CA TYR A 116 28.00 -20.26 -27.78
C TYR A 116 27.21 -21.27 -28.61
N ARG A 117 27.40 -22.55 -28.34
CA ARG A 117 26.68 -23.65 -28.98
C ARG A 117 26.20 -24.66 -27.95
N LEU A 118 24.93 -25.02 -28.04
CA LEU A 118 24.35 -26.09 -27.25
C LEU A 118 24.75 -27.44 -27.85
N ASP A 119 25.08 -28.44 -27.01
CA ASP A 119 25.24 -29.81 -27.50
C ASP A 119 23.94 -30.27 -28.20
N PRO A 120 24.01 -30.78 -29.45
CA PRO A 120 22.82 -31.15 -30.21
C PRO A 120 21.85 -32.08 -29.48
N LYS A 121 22.33 -32.93 -28.56
CA LYS A 121 21.47 -33.83 -27.78
C LYS A 121 20.49 -33.10 -26.86
N PHE A 122 20.77 -31.83 -26.52
CA PHE A 122 19.92 -31.01 -25.64
C PHE A 122 19.04 -30.01 -26.40
N ASN A 123 18.97 -30.04 -27.73
CA ASN A 123 18.16 -29.08 -28.52
C ASN A 123 16.66 -29.08 -28.16
N SER A 124 16.14 -30.21 -27.69
CA SER A 124 14.75 -30.32 -27.19
C SER A 124 14.57 -29.75 -25.77
N LYS A 125 15.67 -29.66 -24.99
CA LYS A 125 15.68 -29.28 -23.57
C LYS A 125 16.01 -27.81 -23.35
N ALA A 126 16.76 -27.18 -24.24
CA ALA A 126 17.16 -25.77 -24.09
C ALA A 126 17.36 -25.08 -25.45
N SER A 127 17.75 -23.81 -25.40
CA SER A 127 18.17 -23.02 -26.56
C SER A 127 19.09 -21.89 -26.12
N ILE A 128 19.94 -21.41 -27.04
CA ILE A 128 20.75 -20.21 -26.85
C ILE A 128 20.36 -19.20 -27.92
N ASN A 129 20.09 -17.95 -27.53
CA ASN A 129 19.72 -16.90 -28.47
C ASN A 129 20.98 -16.20 -29.04
N LYS A 130 20.78 -15.38 -30.09
CA LYS A 130 21.86 -14.62 -30.75
C LYS A 130 22.58 -13.62 -29.84
N ARG A 131 21.98 -13.27 -28.69
CA ARG A 131 22.54 -12.34 -27.70
C ARG A 131 23.29 -13.07 -26.57
N GLY A 132 23.53 -14.38 -26.70
CA GLY A 132 24.27 -15.15 -25.70
C GLY A 132 23.48 -15.50 -24.44
N PHE A 133 22.14 -15.46 -24.48
CA PHE A 133 21.33 -15.96 -23.37
C PHE A 133 20.95 -17.42 -23.57
N PHE A 134 21.22 -18.23 -22.56
CA PHE A 134 20.71 -19.58 -22.42
C PHE A 134 19.28 -19.55 -21.86
N ILE A 135 18.41 -20.43 -22.37
CA ILE A 135 17.02 -20.57 -21.93
C ILE A 135 16.67 -22.06 -21.84
N GLY A 136 16.41 -22.54 -20.63
CA GLY A 136 15.90 -23.88 -20.36
C GLY A 136 14.42 -24.02 -20.75
N LYS A 137 14.07 -25.05 -21.52
CA LYS A 137 12.69 -25.37 -21.94
C LYS A 137 12.06 -26.46 -21.05
N GLN A 138 12.87 -27.41 -20.59
CA GLN A 138 12.47 -28.53 -19.74
C GLN A 138 13.52 -28.79 -18.67
N ALA A 139 13.12 -29.41 -17.56
CA ALA A 139 14.07 -29.84 -16.54
C ALA A 139 15.05 -30.86 -17.13
N CYS A 140 16.34 -30.68 -16.86
CA CYS A 140 17.42 -31.53 -17.34
C CYS A 140 18.70 -31.20 -16.57
N GLU A 141 19.41 -32.23 -16.13
CA GLU A 141 20.72 -32.08 -15.51
C GLU A 141 21.82 -32.01 -16.56
N ASP A 142 22.93 -31.36 -16.20
CA ASP A 142 24.19 -31.40 -16.94
C ASP A 142 24.09 -31.06 -18.44
N ILE A 143 23.31 -30.04 -18.78
CA ILE A 143 23.25 -29.52 -20.15
C ILE A 143 24.61 -28.91 -20.52
N VAL A 144 25.24 -29.47 -21.55
CA VAL A 144 26.56 -29.05 -22.03
C VAL A 144 26.44 -27.89 -23.03
N ILE A 145 27.20 -26.83 -22.76
CA ILE A 145 27.33 -25.63 -23.60
C ILE A 145 28.80 -25.45 -23.98
N TYR A 146 29.07 -25.29 -25.26
CA TYR A 146 30.40 -25.05 -25.83
C TYR A 146 30.62 -23.55 -26.07
N GLY A 147 31.76 -23.03 -25.62
CA GLY A 147 32.27 -21.71 -25.98
C GLY A 147 33.19 -21.83 -27.19
N LEU A 148 32.90 -21.05 -28.23
CA LEU A 148 33.60 -21.12 -29.52
C LEU A 148 34.37 -19.83 -29.80
N ASP A 149 35.54 -19.96 -30.41
CA ASP A 149 36.32 -18.84 -30.92
C ASP A 149 35.76 -18.27 -32.24
N SER A 150 36.48 -17.31 -32.84
CA SER A 150 36.10 -16.67 -34.11
C SER A 150 36.13 -17.63 -35.30
N ALA A 151 36.94 -18.68 -35.26
CA ALA A 151 36.98 -19.74 -36.27
C ALA A 151 35.87 -20.79 -36.08
N GLY A 152 35.15 -20.75 -34.95
CA GLY A 152 34.11 -21.71 -34.61
C GLY A 152 34.66 -22.97 -33.92
N GLN A 153 35.94 -22.96 -33.54
CA GLN A 153 36.57 -24.04 -32.80
C GLN A 153 36.19 -23.95 -31.32
N GLU A 154 36.00 -25.11 -30.70
CA GLU A 154 35.72 -25.22 -29.27
C GLU A 154 36.93 -24.78 -28.44
N VAL A 155 36.72 -23.81 -27.56
CA VAL A 155 37.72 -23.30 -26.60
C VAL A 155 37.54 -23.96 -25.24
N THR A 156 36.28 -24.13 -24.83
CA THR A 156 35.91 -24.65 -23.51
C THR A 156 34.47 -25.15 -23.53
N SER A 157 34.10 -25.99 -22.57
CA SER A 157 32.72 -26.42 -22.34
C SER A 157 32.35 -26.27 -20.87
N ARG A 158 31.07 -25.97 -20.62
CA ARG A 158 30.52 -25.85 -19.27
C ARG A 158 29.15 -26.51 -19.20
N LYS A 159 28.77 -26.97 -18.00
CA LYS A 159 27.45 -27.57 -17.78
C LYS A 159 26.53 -26.64 -17.00
N ILE A 160 25.23 -26.74 -17.27
CA ILE A 160 24.16 -26.10 -16.51
C ILE A 160 23.04 -27.09 -16.22
N THR A 161 22.48 -27.05 -15.02
CA THR A 161 21.27 -27.82 -14.68
C THR A 161 20.04 -26.92 -14.73
N VAL A 162 18.97 -27.41 -15.35
CA VAL A 162 17.68 -26.71 -15.44
C VAL A 162 16.66 -27.37 -14.54
N ASP A 163 16.14 -26.60 -13.58
CA ASP A 163 15.07 -27.01 -12.67
C ASP A 163 13.69 -26.61 -13.17
N LYS A 164 12.66 -27.34 -12.76
CA LYS A 164 11.25 -27.00 -13.02
C LYS A 164 10.52 -26.80 -11.69
N PRO A 165 10.62 -25.60 -11.09
CA PRO A 165 9.92 -25.28 -9.86
C PRO A 165 8.40 -25.35 -10.00
N SER A 166 7.74 -25.68 -8.90
CA SER A 166 6.30 -25.60 -8.72
C SER A 166 5.97 -24.87 -7.43
N LEU A 167 5.04 -23.92 -7.51
CA LEU A 167 4.48 -23.21 -6.36
C LEU A 167 3.02 -23.65 -6.18
N LYS A 168 2.64 -24.06 -4.96
CA LYS A 168 1.27 -24.50 -4.66
C LYS A 168 0.87 -24.09 -3.24
N PHE A 169 -0.21 -23.33 -3.12
CA PHE A 169 -0.78 -22.96 -1.82
C PHE A 169 -1.98 -23.84 -1.44
N GLY A 170 -2.19 -24.00 -0.13
CA GLY A 170 -3.48 -24.39 0.42
C GLY A 170 -4.49 -23.24 0.45
N THR A 171 -5.63 -23.45 1.10
CA THR A 171 -6.55 -22.36 1.46
C THR A 171 -6.14 -21.80 2.82
N VAL A 172 -5.98 -20.48 2.90
CA VAL A 172 -5.74 -19.80 4.18
C VAL A 172 -7.07 -19.59 4.87
N THR A 173 -7.18 -20.10 6.08
CA THR A 173 -8.40 -20.08 6.90
C THR A 173 -8.23 -19.30 8.20
N ASP A 174 -7.01 -18.86 8.51
CA ASP A 174 -6.67 -18.07 9.68
C ASP A 174 -5.82 -16.86 9.28
N LEU A 175 -6.18 -15.69 9.80
CA LEU A 175 -5.47 -14.42 9.57
C LEU A 175 -4.20 -14.31 10.43
N SER A 176 -4.11 -15.02 11.56
CA SER A 176 -2.88 -15.05 12.36
C SER A 176 -1.82 -16.01 11.84
N ALA A 177 -2.09 -16.74 10.76
CA ALA A 177 -1.13 -17.67 10.19
C ALA A 177 0.08 -16.90 9.62
N SER A 178 1.26 -17.16 10.19
CA SER A 178 2.52 -16.75 9.56
C SER A 178 2.75 -17.62 8.33
N ILE A 179 2.68 -17.03 7.15
CA ILE A 179 2.80 -17.72 5.87
C ILE A 179 4.04 -17.17 5.17
N ASN A 180 4.97 -18.04 4.78
CA ASN A 180 6.06 -17.67 3.89
C ASN A 180 5.92 -18.43 2.57
N ALA A 181 5.83 -17.71 1.46
CA ALA A 181 5.66 -18.26 0.12
C ALA A 181 6.80 -19.18 -0.32
N ALA A 182 8.02 -18.96 0.18
CA ALA A 182 9.19 -19.78 -0.11
C ALA A 182 8.99 -21.24 0.34
N ASN A 183 8.28 -21.45 1.45
CA ASN A 183 7.98 -22.79 1.99
C ASN A 183 7.03 -23.61 1.11
N TYR A 184 6.40 -22.97 0.11
CA TYR A 184 5.46 -23.61 -0.83
C TYR A 184 6.07 -23.88 -2.20
N ILE A 185 7.37 -23.61 -2.37
CA ILE A 185 8.12 -23.95 -3.58
C ILE A 185 8.70 -25.36 -3.46
N SER A 186 8.64 -26.09 -4.57
CA SER A 186 9.21 -27.42 -4.71
C SER A 186 9.83 -27.60 -6.09
N GLY A 187 10.68 -28.61 -6.26
CA GLY A 187 11.26 -28.95 -7.57
C GLY A 187 12.43 -28.05 -8.02
N THR A 188 13.05 -27.32 -7.09
CA THR A 188 14.30 -26.59 -7.32
C THR A 188 15.01 -26.34 -5.98
N THR A 189 16.32 -26.13 -6.03
CA THR A 189 17.13 -25.58 -4.93
C THR A 189 17.59 -24.14 -5.21
N VAL A 190 17.20 -23.56 -6.35
CA VAL A 190 17.49 -22.17 -6.70
C VAL A 190 16.64 -21.27 -5.82
N SER A 191 17.27 -20.27 -5.21
CA SER A 191 16.58 -19.26 -4.40
C SER A 191 15.72 -18.35 -5.28
N VAL A 192 14.60 -17.88 -4.74
CA VAL A 192 13.76 -16.89 -5.43
C VAL A 192 14.37 -15.49 -5.27
N ASP A 193 14.51 -14.75 -6.36
CA ASP A 193 15.10 -13.41 -6.34
C ASP A 193 14.10 -12.32 -5.96
N SER A 194 12.81 -12.50 -6.27
CA SER A 194 11.76 -11.61 -5.75
C SER A 194 10.35 -12.20 -5.80
N TRP A 195 9.44 -11.56 -5.06
CA TRP A 195 8.03 -11.93 -4.93
C TRP A 195 7.09 -10.79 -5.31
N LYS A 196 5.88 -11.14 -5.77
CA LYS A 196 4.81 -10.17 -6.03
C LYS A 196 3.42 -10.74 -5.85
N SER A 197 2.51 -9.96 -5.27
CA SER A 197 1.08 -10.22 -5.25
C SER A 197 0.37 -9.48 -6.38
N SER A 198 -0.55 -10.14 -7.08
CA SER A 198 -1.39 -9.49 -8.11
C SER A 198 -2.46 -8.57 -7.54
N ASN A 199 -2.80 -8.74 -6.25
CA ASN A 199 -3.85 -8.01 -5.57
C ASN A 199 -3.48 -7.86 -4.09
N GLU A 200 -2.77 -6.78 -3.78
CA GLU A 200 -2.33 -6.43 -2.43
C GLU A 200 -3.51 -6.08 -1.50
N ASN A 201 -4.71 -5.81 -2.03
CA ASN A 201 -5.88 -5.66 -1.16
C ASN A 201 -6.32 -6.98 -0.52
N VAL A 202 -5.85 -8.14 -1.02
CA VAL A 202 -6.19 -9.47 -0.49
C VAL A 202 -5.05 -10.01 0.38
N ALA A 203 -3.82 -9.97 -0.14
CA ALA A 203 -2.62 -10.32 0.60
C ALA A 203 -1.41 -9.59 0.01
N ILE A 204 -0.55 -9.10 0.88
CA ILE A 204 0.75 -8.51 0.55
C ILE A 204 1.81 -9.61 0.69
N VAL A 205 2.85 -9.56 -0.13
CA VAL A 205 4.00 -10.44 -0.01
C VAL A 205 5.25 -9.58 0.01
N ASN A 206 6.12 -9.80 1.00
CA ASN A 206 7.41 -9.15 1.08
C ASN A 206 8.22 -9.51 -0.17
N LYS A 207 8.76 -8.50 -0.85
CA LYS A 207 9.44 -8.68 -2.13
C LYS A 207 10.65 -9.61 -2.02
N ASP A 208 11.38 -9.58 -0.91
CA ASP A 208 12.68 -10.24 -0.79
C ASP A 208 12.57 -11.57 -0.02
N THR A 209 11.77 -11.60 1.05
CA THR A 209 11.67 -12.78 1.93
C THR A 209 10.55 -13.74 1.56
N GLY A 210 9.54 -13.29 0.81
CA GLY A 210 8.35 -14.07 0.51
C GLY A 210 7.35 -14.21 1.67
N ALA A 211 7.55 -13.51 2.80
CA ALA A 211 6.58 -13.44 3.89
C ALA A 211 5.24 -12.85 3.38
N ILE A 212 4.12 -13.48 3.72
CA ILE A 212 2.78 -13.10 3.27
C ILE A 212 1.98 -12.56 4.45
N THR A 213 1.49 -11.32 4.33
CA THR A 213 0.48 -10.74 5.22
C THR A 213 -0.88 -10.81 4.55
N VAL A 214 -1.81 -11.54 5.16
CA VAL A 214 -3.15 -11.75 4.64
C VAL A 214 -4.09 -10.66 5.16
N LEU A 215 -4.79 -9.96 4.27
CA LEU A 215 -5.56 -8.76 4.66
C LEU A 215 -7.06 -9.04 4.75
N LYS A 216 -7.62 -9.73 3.74
CA LYS A 216 -9.06 -10.01 3.69
C LYS A 216 -9.40 -11.20 2.82
N LYS A 217 -10.63 -11.68 3.01
CA LYS A 217 -11.23 -12.72 2.16
C LYS A 217 -11.12 -12.37 0.68
N GLY A 218 -10.67 -13.34 -0.12
CA GLY A 218 -10.54 -13.19 -1.56
C GLY A 218 -9.57 -14.18 -2.16
N SER A 219 -9.04 -13.83 -3.33
CA SER A 219 -7.92 -14.56 -3.91
C SER A 219 -6.97 -13.62 -4.63
N THR A 220 -5.68 -13.91 -4.52
CA THR A 220 -4.61 -13.23 -5.26
C THR A 220 -3.67 -14.26 -5.87
N THR A 221 -2.95 -13.89 -6.91
CA THR A 221 -1.85 -14.69 -7.46
C THR A 221 -0.53 -14.18 -6.86
N ILE A 222 0.20 -15.07 -6.19
CA ILE A 222 1.57 -14.81 -5.77
C ILE A 222 2.50 -15.32 -6.88
N THR A 223 3.47 -14.49 -7.26
CA THR A 223 4.46 -14.79 -8.30
C THR A 223 5.85 -14.79 -7.68
N ALA A 224 6.57 -15.90 -7.82
CA ALA A 224 8.01 -16.00 -7.59
C ALA A 224 8.76 -15.69 -8.89
N PHE A 225 9.77 -14.83 -8.80
CA PHE A 225 10.65 -14.45 -9.90
C PHE A 225 12.03 -15.08 -9.67
N PHE A 226 12.51 -15.79 -10.69
CA PHE A 226 13.86 -16.37 -10.71
C PHE A 226 14.64 -15.68 -11.83
N GLY A 227 15.70 -14.96 -11.47
CA GLY A 227 16.40 -13.98 -12.27
C GLY A 227 15.77 -12.59 -12.20
N GLU A 228 16.46 -11.61 -12.76
CA GLU A 228 16.07 -10.20 -12.69
C GLU A 228 15.31 -9.72 -13.93
N ASN A 229 14.49 -8.68 -13.75
CA ASN A 229 13.91 -7.88 -14.83
C ASN A 229 13.14 -8.71 -15.89
N LYS A 230 13.31 -8.37 -17.17
CA LYS A 230 12.69 -9.06 -18.33
C LYS A 230 13.28 -10.45 -18.62
N ASN A 231 14.30 -10.85 -17.86
CA ASN A 231 15.00 -12.12 -17.99
C ASN A 231 14.48 -13.16 -16.98
N ALA A 232 13.72 -12.71 -15.99
CA ALA A 232 13.18 -13.56 -14.94
C ALA A 232 12.17 -14.59 -15.46
N ALA A 233 12.30 -15.84 -15.01
CA ALA A 233 11.22 -16.81 -15.05
C ALA A 233 10.18 -16.46 -13.99
N LYS A 234 8.91 -16.79 -14.26
CA LYS A 234 7.79 -16.52 -13.35
C LYS A 234 7.09 -17.81 -13.00
N VAL A 235 7.08 -18.17 -11.72
CA VAL A 235 6.28 -19.26 -11.17
C VAL A 235 5.13 -18.65 -10.40
N LYS A 236 3.90 -19.06 -10.70
CA LYS A 236 2.69 -18.43 -10.18
C LYS A 236 1.81 -19.44 -9.48
N ALA A 237 1.20 -19.03 -8.38
CA ALA A 237 0.15 -19.80 -7.72
C ALA A 237 -0.92 -18.90 -7.12
N LYS A 238 -2.14 -19.43 -7.08
CA LYS A 238 -3.28 -18.73 -6.50
C LYS A 238 -3.31 -18.97 -4.99
N LEU A 239 -3.22 -17.89 -4.23
CA LEU A 239 -3.50 -17.88 -2.80
C LEU A 239 -4.99 -17.60 -2.61
N LYS A 240 -5.71 -18.53 -1.98
CA LYS A 240 -7.11 -18.36 -1.61
C LYS A 240 -7.20 -18.07 -0.12
N VAL A 241 -7.83 -16.95 0.22
CA VAL A 241 -8.07 -16.51 1.58
C VAL A 241 -9.55 -16.66 1.86
N ASP A 242 -9.89 -17.54 2.78
CA ASP A 242 -11.28 -17.88 3.13
C ASP A 242 -11.49 -17.80 4.63
N VAL A 243 -11.07 -16.65 5.18
CA VAL A 243 -11.27 -16.24 6.55
C VAL A 243 -12.63 -15.53 6.68
N PRO A 244 -13.39 -15.79 7.75
CA PRO A 244 -14.57 -14.99 8.07
C PRO A 244 -14.19 -13.52 8.29
N THR A 245 -15.03 -12.59 7.83
CA THR A 245 -14.85 -11.15 8.10
C THR A 245 -16.17 -10.49 8.45
N LEU A 246 -16.14 -9.39 9.19
CA LEU A 246 -17.32 -8.54 9.33
C LEU A 246 -17.56 -7.79 8.02
N SER A 247 -18.81 -7.37 7.81
CA SER A 247 -19.19 -6.54 6.67
C SER A 247 -18.54 -5.16 6.71
N LYS A 248 -18.26 -4.67 7.92
CA LYS A 248 -17.61 -3.40 8.24
C LYS A 248 -16.73 -3.62 9.48
N LYS A 249 -15.47 -3.16 9.46
CA LYS A 249 -14.56 -3.17 10.62
C LYS A 249 -14.76 -1.97 11.55
N ALA A 250 -15.32 -0.89 11.01
CA ALA A 250 -15.73 0.28 11.76
C ALA A 250 -17.03 0.83 11.17
N VAL A 251 -17.86 1.47 11.99
CA VAL A 251 -19.12 2.11 11.58
C VAL A 251 -19.31 3.45 12.28
N SER A 252 -19.79 4.45 11.54
CA SER A 252 -20.26 5.73 12.09
C SER A 252 -21.78 5.79 11.99
N LEU A 253 -22.45 6.17 13.07
CA LEU A 253 -23.90 6.26 13.23
C LEU A 253 -24.27 7.62 13.82
N LYS A 254 -25.50 8.08 13.56
CA LYS A 254 -26.13 9.08 14.44
C LYS A 254 -26.77 8.40 15.63
N VAL A 255 -27.10 9.17 16.66
CA VAL A 255 -27.93 8.66 17.75
C VAL A 255 -29.27 8.17 17.17
N SER A 256 -29.74 7.01 17.63
CA SER A 256 -30.90 6.26 17.12
C SER A 256 -30.76 5.62 15.72
N ASP A 257 -29.72 5.93 14.95
CA ASP A 257 -29.48 5.24 13.68
C ASP A 257 -29.05 3.79 13.93
N SER A 258 -29.39 2.91 12.99
CA SER A 258 -29.07 1.48 13.08
C SER A 258 -28.39 0.96 11.81
N VAL A 259 -27.38 0.11 11.99
CA VAL A 259 -26.69 -0.58 10.89
C VAL A 259 -26.60 -2.07 11.18
N ARG A 260 -26.84 -2.89 10.15
CA ARG A 260 -26.65 -4.34 10.27
C ARG A 260 -25.22 -4.74 9.95
N LEU A 261 -24.54 -5.34 10.92
CA LEU A 261 -23.30 -6.07 10.72
C LEU A 261 -23.61 -7.50 10.26
N LYS A 262 -22.89 -7.95 9.23
CA LYS A 262 -23.00 -9.31 8.68
C LYS A 262 -21.66 -9.99 8.71
N ILE A 263 -21.63 -11.24 9.16
CA ILE A 263 -20.46 -12.10 9.01
C ILE A 263 -20.41 -12.64 7.58
N LYS A 264 -19.36 -12.28 6.85
CA LYS A 264 -19.07 -12.78 5.51
C LYS A 264 -18.19 -14.02 5.63
N GLY A 265 -18.43 -15.03 4.78
CA GLY A 265 -17.60 -16.24 4.72
C GLY A 265 -18.12 -17.44 5.49
N VAL A 266 -19.14 -17.25 6.34
CA VAL A 266 -19.84 -18.33 7.04
C VAL A 266 -21.32 -18.27 6.69
N LYS A 267 -21.93 -19.43 6.41
CA LYS A 267 -23.38 -19.51 6.16
C LYS A 267 -24.10 -19.59 7.51
N LYS A 268 -24.90 -18.57 7.84
CA LYS A 268 -25.72 -18.51 9.06
C LYS A 268 -24.95 -18.94 10.33
N PRO A 269 -23.83 -18.27 10.67
CA PRO A 269 -23.15 -18.55 11.92
C PRO A 269 -24.10 -18.29 13.09
N ASP A 270 -24.00 -19.11 14.14
CA ASP A 270 -24.54 -18.77 15.44
C ASP A 270 -23.55 -17.81 16.12
N VAL A 271 -23.98 -16.57 16.34
CA VAL A 271 -23.09 -15.47 16.74
C VAL A 271 -23.48 -14.97 18.10
N ASN A 272 -22.52 -14.99 19.01
CA ASN A 272 -22.60 -14.28 20.28
C ASN A 272 -22.02 -12.87 20.10
N TRP A 273 -22.89 -11.86 20.18
CA TRP A 273 -22.50 -10.45 20.11
C TRP A 273 -22.30 -9.88 21.51
N ALA A 274 -21.21 -9.16 21.71
CA ALA A 274 -20.93 -8.45 22.96
C ALA A 274 -20.36 -7.06 22.64
N ILE A 275 -20.63 -6.09 23.51
CA ILE A 275 -20.02 -4.76 23.44
C ILE A 275 -19.03 -4.66 24.59
N ASP A 276 -17.82 -4.23 24.27
CA ASP A 276 -16.79 -3.90 25.23
C ASP A 276 -17.00 -2.45 25.67
N HIS A 277 -17.48 -2.31 26.91
CA HIS A 277 -17.76 -1.03 27.56
C HIS A 277 -16.53 -0.44 28.26
N ASN A 278 -15.36 -1.09 28.19
CA ASN A 278 -14.13 -0.56 28.79
C ASN A 278 -13.37 0.39 27.85
N GLU A 279 -13.70 0.42 26.55
CA GLU A 279 -13.14 1.35 25.56
C GLU A 279 -14.05 2.57 25.29
N LEU A 280 -14.83 3.02 26.27
CA LEU A 280 -15.69 4.20 26.09
C LEU A 280 -14.82 5.47 26.03
N VAL A 281 -14.93 6.20 24.94
CA VAL A 281 -14.35 7.55 24.81
C VAL A 281 -15.50 8.49 24.49
N SER A 282 -15.74 9.46 25.36
CA SER A 282 -16.67 10.56 25.11
C SER A 282 -15.96 11.69 24.38
N TYR A 283 -16.61 12.26 23.37
CA TYR A 283 -16.09 13.40 22.62
C TYR A 283 -16.95 14.63 22.93
N LYS A 284 -16.31 15.78 23.12
CA LYS A 284 -17.01 17.05 23.31
C LYS A 284 -16.42 18.07 22.34
N ASN A 285 -17.29 18.75 21.61
CA ASN A 285 -16.92 19.76 20.59
C ASN A 285 -15.93 19.24 19.53
N GLY A 286 -16.00 17.96 19.17
CA GLY A 286 -15.09 17.36 18.19
C GLY A 286 -13.66 17.13 18.72
N PHE A 287 -13.39 17.33 20.02
CA PHE A 287 -12.15 16.98 20.68
C PHE A 287 -12.37 15.87 21.73
N ILE A 288 -11.32 15.10 22.01
CA ILE A 288 -11.34 14.01 23.00
C ILE A 288 -11.31 14.67 24.38
N GLU A 289 -12.43 14.72 25.11
CA GLU A 289 -12.42 15.14 26.51
C GLU A 289 -12.22 13.87 27.36
N TRP A 290 -11.04 13.75 27.99
CA TRP A 290 -10.74 12.66 28.91
C TRP A 290 -11.68 12.70 30.11
N VAL A 291 -12.65 11.79 30.13
CA VAL A 291 -13.42 11.44 31.34
C VAL A 291 -13.07 9.98 31.67
N PRO A 292 -12.72 9.65 32.92
CA PRO A 292 -12.56 8.26 33.31
C PRO A 292 -13.85 7.50 33.02
N VAL A 293 -13.70 6.32 32.42
CA VAL A 293 -14.79 5.41 32.03
C VAL A 293 -15.53 4.94 33.27
N SER A 294 -16.51 5.73 33.75
CA SER A 294 -17.36 5.32 34.88
C SER A 294 -18.68 6.08 34.98
N ASP A 295 -19.33 6.42 33.87
CA ASP A 295 -20.74 6.87 33.91
C ASP A 295 -21.73 5.84 33.33
N ASN A 296 -21.26 4.63 33.04
CA ASN A 296 -22.10 3.49 32.63
C ASN A 296 -22.98 3.79 31.39
N ARG A 297 -22.58 4.76 30.56
CA ARG A 297 -23.31 5.15 29.36
C ARG A 297 -23.16 4.10 28.28
N VAL A 298 -24.31 3.67 27.74
CA VAL A 298 -24.37 2.76 26.61
C VAL A 298 -24.24 3.60 25.34
N VAL A 299 -23.10 3.51 24.64
CA VAL A 299 -22.89 4.21 23.36
C VAL A 299 -23.68 3.55 22.23
N ALA A 300 -23.72 2.22 22.21
CA ALA A 300 -24.45 1.44 21.23
C ALA A 300 -25.01 0.17 21.84
N SER A 301 -26.05 -0.39 21.23
CA SER A 301 -26.61 -1.70 21.53
C SER A 301 -26.51 -2.62 20.30
N VAL A 302 -26.55 -3.94 20.51
CA VAL A 302 -26.57 -4.93 19.41
C VAL A 302 -27.55 -6.06 19.69
N ASP A 303 -28.34 -6.41 18.68
CA ASP A 303 -29.26 -7.55 18.74
C ASP A 303 -28.64 -8.87 18.24
N HIS A 304 -29.36 -9.99 18.45
CA HIS A 304 -28.94 -11.32 17.98
C HIS A 304 -28.79 -11.45 16.45
N GLN A 305 -29.38 -10.53 15.67
CA GLN A 305 -29.30 -10.51 14.21
C GLN A 305 -28.15 -9.63 13.68
N GLY A 306 -27.40 -9.00 14.59
CA GLY A 306 -26.29 -8.09 14.31
C GLY A 306 -26.72 -6.67 13.93
N TRP A 307 -27.94 -6.25 14.28
CA TRP A 307 -28.31 -4.83 14.19
C TRP A 307 -27.67 -4.07 15.34
N VAL A 308 -26.85 -3.09 14.99
CA VAL A 308 -26.18 -2.19 15.91
C VAL A 308 -26.90 -0.85 15.88
N THR A 309 -27.36 -0.38 17.03
CA THR A 309 -28.09 0.88 17.18
C THR A 309 -27.26 1.84 18.02
N GLY A 310 -27.13 3.09 17.55
CA GLY A 310 -26.47 4.15 18.33
C GLY A 310 -27.40 4.65 19.44
N GLU A 311 -26.93 4.65 20.68
CA GLU A 311 -27.72 5.00 21.86
C GLU A 311 -27.30 6.35 22.45
N ASP A 312 -26.00 6.63 22.51
CA ASP A 312 -25.45 7.92 22.94
C ASP A 312 -24.16 8.25 22.18
N THR A 313 -23.81 9.53 22.15
CA THR A 313 -22.62 10.02 21.45
C THR A 313 -21.34 9.45 22.07
N GLY A 314 -20.47 8.84 21.26
CA GLY A 314 -19.20 8.29 21.72
C GLY A 314 -18.63 7.20 20.83
N ARG A 315 -17.66 6.46 21.35
CA ARG A 315 -17.04 5.28 20.71
C ARG A 315 -17.17 4.05 21.60
N CYS A 316 -17.40 2.88 21.00
CA CYS A 316 -17.26 1.59 21.67
C CYS A 316 -16.74 0.50 20.71
N VAL A 317 -16.36 -0.66 21.24
CA VAL A 317 -15.96 -1.82 20.44
C VAL A 317 -16.97 -2.94 20.58
N LEU A 318 -17.42 -3.47 19.46
CA LEU A 318 -18.35 -4.58 19.39
C LEU A 318 -17.62 -5.84 18.92
N THR A 319 -17.82 -6.96 19.61
CA THR A 319 -17.19 -8.24 19.34
C THR A 319 -18.23 -9.28 18.93
N ALA A 320 -18.02 -9.90 17.76
CA ALA A 320 -18.75 -11.04 17.27
C ALA A 320 -17.95 -12.32 17.54
N SER A 321 -18.47 -13.23 18.37
CA SER A 321 -17.85 -14.53 18.67
C SER A 321 -18.68 -15.67 18.09
N PHE A 322 -18.05 -16.58 17.34
CA PHE A 322 -18.74 -17.70 16.68
C PHE A 322 -17.76 -18.83 16.35
N LYS A 323 -18.27 -20.03 16.09
CA LYS A 323 -17.48 -21.10 15.45
C LYS A 323 -17.52 -20.95 13.94
N ASP A 324 -16.35 -20.90 13.31
CA ASP A 324 -16.27 -20.88 11.86
C ASP A 324 -16.60 -22.26 11.26
N LYS A 325 -16.67 -22.33 9.93
CA LYS A 325 -16.97 -23.57 9.20
C LYS A 325 -15.86 -24.63 9.28
N TYR A 326 -14.72 -24.30 9.86
CA TYR A 326 -13.59 -25.20 10.09
C TYR A 326 -13.54 -25.66 11.56
N GLY A 327 -14.45 -25.19 12.42
CA GLY A 327 -14.52 -25.54 13.83
C GLY A 327 -13.69 -24.63 14.75
N ASN A 328 -13.05 -23.59 14.22
CA ASN A 328 -12.26 -22.66 15.03
C ASN A 328 -13.17 -21.68 15.77
N ASN A 329 -12.80 -21.31 16.99
CA ASN A 329 -13.43 -20.20 17.70
C ASN A 329 -12.91 -18.88 17.12
N THR A 330 -13.76 -18.13 16.43
CA THR A 330 -13.41 -16.85 15.80
C THR A 330 -14.02 -15.70 16.58
N LYS A 331 -13.22 -14.64 16.79
CA LYS A 331 -13.67 -13.35 17.32
C LYS A 331 -13.39 -12.26 16.29
N LEU A 332 -14.39 -11.47 15.95
CA LEU A 332 -14.25 -10.32 15.04
C LEU A 332 -14.68 -9.06 15.77
N LYS A 333 -13.86 -8.01 15.72
CA LYS A 333 -14.14 -6.72 16.34
C LYS A 333 -14.64 -5.70 15.32
N CYS A 334 -15.55 -4.84 15.75
CA CYS A 334 -16.05 -3.68 15.02
C CYS A 334 -15.94 -2.45 15.92
N ARG A 335 -15.30 -1.37 15.48
CA ARG A 335 -15.36 -0.07 16.17
C ARG A 335 -16.66 0.63 15.79
N VAL A 336 -17.38 1.15 16.77
CA VAL A 336 -18.66 1.85 16.57
C VAL A 336 -18.48 3.27 17.06
N TYR A 337 -18.80 4.24 16.20
CA TYR A 337 -18.78 5.67 16.46
C TYR A 337 -20.21 6.18 16.35
N VAL A 338 -20.72 6.88 17.36
CA VAL A 338 -22.11 7.37 17.41
C VAL A 338 -22.11 8.87 17.65
N GLY A 339 -22.87 9.64 16.87
CA GLY A 339 -23.01 11.09 17.02
C GLY A 339 -21.79 11.91 16.57
N LEU A 340 -20.76 11.28 15.98
CA LEU A 340 -19.48 11.93 15.66
C LEU A 340 -19.30 12.31 14.18
N GLY A 341 -20.21 11.87 13.31
CA GLY A 341 -20.19 12.16 11.86
C GLY A 341 -21.07 13.35 11.46
N GLU A 342 -21.54 14.13 12.42
CA GLU A 342 -22.42 15.28 12.15
C GLU A 342 -21.61 16.53 11.81
N GLU A 343 -22.15 17.35 10.90
CA GLU A 343 -21.52 18.60 10.48
C GLU A 343 -21.35 19.54 11.68
N GLN A 344 -20.12 19.97 11.89
CA GLN A 344 -19.72 20.88 12.95
C GLN A 344 -18.85 21.99 12.37
N SER A 345 -18.81 23.11 13.09
CA SER A 345 -17.92 24.24 12.81
C SER A 345 -16.65 24.10 13.65
N TYR A 346 -15.50 24.12 13.00
CA TYR A 346 -14.18 24.04 13.63
C TYR A 346 -13.43 25.34 13.43
N THR A 347 -12.78 25.82 14.50
CA THR A 347 -11.95 27.01 14.47
C THR A 347 -10.55 26.66 13.98
N VAL A 348 -10.03 27.44 13.03
CA VAL A 348 -8.65 27.35 12.53
C VAL A 348 -7.92 28.62 12.90
N SER A 349 -6.79 28.49 13.58
CA SER A 349 -5.89 29.61 13.91
C SER A 349 -5.14 30.07 12.67
N LEU A 350 -5.10 31.38 12.45
CA LEU A 350 -4.36 32.06 11.38
C LEU A 350 -3.33 33.01 12.00
N ASN A 351 -2.34 33.45 11.23
CA ASN A 351 -1.35 34.43 11.69
C ASN A 351 -2.04 35.72 12.21
N SER A 352 -3.13 36.15 11.56
CA SER A 352 -3.89 37.35 11.92
C SER A 352 -5.31 37.06 12.46
N GLY A 353 -5.49 36.03 13.30
CA GLY A 353 -6.76 35.76 13.98
C GLY A 353 -7.23 34.31 13.82
N THR A 354 -8.53 34.13 13.57
CA THR A 354 -9.11 32.79 13.39
C THR A 354 -10.11 32.78 12.25
N THR A 355 -10.22 31.65 11.56
CA THR A 355 -11.31 31.36 10.62
C THR A 355 -12.10 30.14 11.08
N THR A 356 -13.20 29.84 10.38
CA THR A 356 -14.04 28.67 10.66
C THR A 356 -14.17 27.82 9.41
N VAL A 357 -14.01 26.51 9.57
CA VAL A 357 -14.31 25.51 8.54
C VAL A 357 -15.43 24.58 9.04
N LYS A 358 -16.33 24.17 8.15
CA LYS A 358 -17.43 23.25 8.45
C LYS A 358 -17.18 21.86 7.90
N GLY A 359 -17.45 20.82 8.67
CA GLY A 359 -17.29 19.46 8.18
C GLY A 359 -17.51 18.43 9.28
N HIS A 360 -17.07 17.21 9.04
CA HIS A 360 -17.14 16.13 10.02
C HIS A 360 -16.01 15.13 9.79
N PHE A 361 -15.72 14.31 10.79
CA PHE A 361 -14.69 13.28 10.69
C PHE A 361 -15.27 11.93 10.23
N ASP A 362 -14.49 11.20 9.43
CA ASP A 362 -14.74 9.80 9.07
C ASP A 362 -13.78 8.87 9.83
N PHE A 363 -14.08 8.65 11.11
CA PHE A 363 -13.30 7.78 11.98
C PHE A 363 -13.20 6.34 11.49
N ALA A 364 -14.24 5.84 10.80
CA ALA A 364 -14.20 4.50 10.23
C ALA A 364 -13.18 4.41 9.08
N MET A 365 -13.05 5.46 8.26
CA MET A 365 -12.00 5.52 7.24
C MET A 365 -10.60 5.69 7.86
N SER A 366 -10.46 6.50 8.91
CA SER A 366 -9.21 6.62 9.67
C SER A 366 -8.71 5.27 10.19
N ASP A 367 -9.59 4.50 10.82
CA ASP A 367 -9.27 3.15 11.31
C ASP A 367 -8.84 2.20 10.19
N GLU A 368 -9.54 2.22 9.05
CA GLU A 368 -9.19 1.38 7.91
C GLU A 368 -7.82 1.78 7.33
N ILE A 369 -7.47 3.07 7.32
CA ILE A 369 -6.13 3.54 6.95
C ILE A 369 -5.09 3.02 7.94
N PHE A 370 -5.32 3.17 9.25
CA PHE A 370 -4.39 2.73 10.28
C PHE A 370 -4.11 1.21 10.19
N ASP A 371 -5.17 0.41 10.03
CA ASP A 371 -5.09 -1.03 9.82
C ASP A 371 -4.24 -1.39 8.58
N LEU A 372 -4.41 -0.66 7.46
CA LEU A 372 -3.66 -0.90 6.23
C LEU A 372 -2.17 -0.57 6.41
N VAL A 373 -1.84 0.48 7.16
CA VAL A 373 -0.45 0.86 7.47
C VAL A 373 0.22 -0.22 8.32
N ASN A 374 -0.42 -0.67 9.40
CA ASN A 374 0.16 -1.73 10.24
C ASN A 374 0.31 -3.06 9.49
N GLN A 375 -0.68 -3.43 8.67
CA GLN A 375 -0.55 -4.61 7.79
C GLN A 375 0.64 -4.49 6.82
N TYR A 376 0.89 -3.29 6.30
CA TYR A 376 2.03 -3.02 5.44
C TYR A 376 3.35 -3.11 6.20
N ARG A 377 3.44 -2.51 7.39
CA ARG A 377 4.60 -2.60 8.29
C ARG A 377 4.94 -4.05 8.62
N GLN A 378 3.96 -4.85 9.02
CA GLN A 378 4.14 -6.29 9.27
C GLN A 378 4.68 -7.02 8.03
N SER A 379 4.19 -6.68 6.84
CA SER A 379 4.66 -7.29 5.58
C SER A 379 6.10 -6.93 5.23
N GLU A 380 6.62 -5.84 5.80
CA GLU A 380 8.02 -5.41 5.68
C GLU A 380 8.87 -5.81 6.90
N GLY A 381 8.32 -6.64 7.80
CA GLY A 381 9.03 -7.16 8.98
C GLY A 381 9.08 -6.22 10.17
N LEU A 382 8.30 -5.12 10.15
CA LEU A 382 8.24 -4.14 11.23
C LEU A 382 7.09 -4.44 12.21
N GLY A 383 7.22 -3.92 13.43
CA GLY A 383 6.16 -3.95 14.43
C GLY A 383 5.01 -2.98 14.14
N ASP A 384 3.85 -3.27 14.73
CA ASP A 384 2.67 -2.42 14.65
C ASP A 384 2.91 -1.08 15.34
N LEU A 385 2.42 -0.01 14.72
CA LEU A 385 2.20 1.26 15.41
C LEU A 385 1.08 1.06 16.42
N LYS A 386 1.27 1.56 17.63
CA LYS A 386 0.21 1.64 18.64
C LYS A 386 -0.50 2.99 18.53
N THR A 387 -1.81 3.01 18.74
CA THR A 387 -2.57 4.26 18.85
C THR A 387 -2.13 5.03 20.08
N TYR A 388 -2.22 6.36 20.02
CA TYR A 388 -1.88 7.22 21.15
C TYR A 388 -2.81 8.44 21.15
N THR A 389 -3.49 8.66 22.27
CA THR A 389 -4.54 9.66 22.41
C THR A 389 -4.07 11.07 22.12
N ASP A 390 -2.88 11.46 22.58
CA ASP A 390 -2.41 12.82 22.33
C ASP A 390 -2.10 13.05 20.85
N LEU A 391 -1.84 11.98 20.07
CA LEU A 391 -1.69 12.07 18.63
C LEU A 391 -3.03 12.12 17.89
N ASP A 392 -4.11 11.63 18.48
CA ASP A 392 -5.45 11.73 17.89
C ASP A 392 -5.91 13.19 17.82
N GLU A 393 -5.68 13.97 18.88
CA GLU A 393 -5.96 15.41 18.88
C GLU A 393 -5.12 16.16 17.84
N THR A 394 -3.83 15.84 17.74
CA THR A 394 -2.96 16.40 16.69
C THR A 394 -3.48 16.06 15.30
N ALA A 395 -3.75 14.78 15.01
CA ALA A 395 -4.21 14.34 13.70
C ALA A 395 -5.55 15.01 13.33
N MET A 396 -6.48 15.13 14.29
CA MET A 396 -7.76 15.80 14.08
C MET A 396 -7.59 17.29 13.81
N THR A 397 -6.81 17.99 14.62
CA THR A 397 -6.48 19.42 14.43
C THR A 397 -5.89 19.65 13.06
N ARG A 398 -4.88 18.85 12.69
CA ARG A 398 -4.22 18.96 11.40
C ARG A 398 -5.15 18.65 10.24
N ALA A 399 -6.01 17.62 10.31
CA ALA A 399 -6.96 17.31 9.24
C ALA A 399 -7.97 18.44 8.97
N VAL A 400 -8.38 19.17 10.01
CA VAL A 400 -9.20 20.38 9.89
C VAL A 400 -8.41 21.50 9.23
N GLU A 401 -7.18 21.77 9.69
CA GLU A 401 -6.30 22.77 9.09
C GLU A 401 -6.02 22.50 7.60
N LEU A 402 -5.83 21.23 7.21
CA LEU A 402 -5.61 20.81 5.83
C LEU A 402 -6.78 21.15 4.89
N SER A 403 -8.00 21.23 5.44
CA SER A 403 -9.18 21.64 4.67
C SER A 403 -9.18 23.13 4.31
N TYR A 404 -8.50 23.94 5.11
CA TYR A 404 -8.26 25.34 4.83
C TYR A 404 -7.00 25.55 3.98
N GLN A 405 -5.89 24.92 4.38
CA GLN A 405 -4.58 24.99 3.72
C GLN A 405 -3.94 23.61 3.68
N THR A 406 -3.93 22.97 2.51
CA THR A 406 -3.36 21.62 2.33
C THR A 406 -1.82 21.68 2.24
N SER A 407 -1.18 21.96 3.38
CA SER A 407 0.28 22.12 3.52
C SER A 407 0.79 21.50 4.82
N HIS A 408 2.08 21.18 4.84
CA HIS A 408 2.86 20.87 6.06
C HIS A 408 3.14 22.13 6.89
N GLU A 409 2.93 23.31 6.32
CA GLU A 409 2.85 24.55 7.08
C GLU A 409 1.42 24.74 7.58
N ARG A 410 1.27 25.04 8.87
CA ARG A 410 -0.03 25.28 9.47
C ARG A 410 -0.59 26.63 8.98
N PRO A 411 -1.91 26.83 9.02
CA PRO A 411 -2.54 28.09 8.58
C PRO A 411 -2.10 29.33 9.37
N ASN A 412 -1.52 29.14 10.55
CA ASN A 412 -0.93 30.21 11.37
C ASN A 412 0.55 30.47 11.08
N GLU A 413 1.10 29.90 10.00
CA GLU A 413 2.53 29.98 9.60
C GLU A 413 3.50 29.21 10.51
N ASP A 414 2.99 28.50 11.51
CA ASP A 414 3.82 27.59 12.31
C ASP A 414 4.12 26.28 11.54
N GLU A 415 5.20 25.61 11.91
CA GLU A 415 5.48 24.25 11.42
C GLU A 415 4.41 23.26 11.92
N TRP A 416 4.06 22.24 11.13
CA TRP A 416 3.13 21.17 11.54
C TRP A 416 3.48 20.52 12.88
N SER A 417 4.77 20.42 13.19
CA SER A 417 5.31 19.80 14.41
C SER A 417 4.84 20.51 15.68
N THR A 418 4.48 21.80 15.60
CA THR A 418 3.91 22.58 16.71
C THR A 418 2.49 22.15 17.09
N ALA A 419 1.82 21.33 16.27
CA ALA A 419 0.54 20.73 16.63
C ALA A 419 0.71 19.47 17.50
N LEU A 420 1.94 18.94 17.62
CA LEU A 420 2.25 17.84 18.53
C LEU A 420 2.45 18.39 19.94
N PRO A 421 2.13 17.61 20.98
CA PRO A 421 2.56 17.92 22.34
C PRO A 421 4.10 18.02 22.42
N ASP A 422 4.62 19.00 23.18
CA ASP A 422 6.06 19.32 23.29
C ASP A 422 6.97 18.09 23.55
N LYS A 423 6.47 17.10 24.29
CA LYS A 423 7.20 15.85 24.60
C LYS A 423 7.48 14.93 23.40
N TYR A 424 6.86 15.17 22.25
CA TYR A 424 6.99 14.36 21.02
C TYR A 424 7.74 15.04 19.89
N PHE A 425 8.16 16.29 20.11
CA PHE A 425 8.76 17.14 19.08
C PHE A 425 10.04 16.55 18.46
N MET A 426 10.73 15.65 19.17
CA MET A 426 12.05 15.16 18.76
C MET A 426 12.03 13.97 17.78
N TYR A 427 10.92 13.25 17.65
CA TYR A 427 10.82 12.10 16.74
C TYR A 427 9.40 12.02 16.21
N ALA A 428 9.11 12.77 15.15
CA ALA A 428 7.79 12.78 14.56
C ALA A 428 7.82 12.87 13.03
N GLY A 429 6.78 12.33 12.40
CA GLY A 429 6.55 12.44 10.97
C GLY A 429 5.10 12.74 10.61
N GLU A 430 4.90 13.40 9.48
CA GLU A 430 3.57 13.70 8.94
C GLU A 430 3.45 13.22 7.49
N ASN A 431 2.36 12.50 7.19
CA ASN A 431 1.91 12.25 5.83
C ASN A 431 0.53 12.87 5.61
N LEU A 432 0.35 13.67 4.55
CA LEU A 432 -0.94 14.26 4.20
C LEU A 432 -1.36 13.92 2.77
N ALA A 433 -2.67 13.85 2.52
CA ALA A 433 -3.24 13.69 1.17
C ALA A 433 -4.68 14.20 1.13
N ALA A 434 -5.16 14.58 -0.05
CA ALA A 434 -6.53 15.05 -0.24
C ALA A 434 -7.17 14.55 -1.55
N GLY A 435 -8.50 14.45 -1.55
CA GLY A 435 -9.29 14.13 -2.75
C GLY A 435 -9.58 12.64 -3.00
N TYR A 436 -9.09 11.74 -2.16
CA TYR A 436 -9.38 10.31 -2.27
C TYR A 436 -10.66 9.93 -1.52
N LYS A 437 -11.47 9.04 -2.10
CA LYS A 437 -12.80 8.64 -1.57
C LYS A 437 -12.80 7.35 -0.75
N SER A 438 -11.62 6.80 -0.43
CA SER A 438 -11.51 5.53 0.31
C SER A 438 -10.14 5.38 0.97
N ALA A 439 -10.10 4.69 2.11
CA ALA A 439 -8.87 4.35 2.83
C ALA A 439 -7.81 3.66 1.95
N SER A 440 -8.22 2.67 1.14
CA SER A 440 -7.31 1.98 0.22
C SER A 440 -6.68 2.90 -0.82
N ALA A 441 -7.39 3.94 -1.26
CA ALA A 441 -6.86 4.91 -2.21
C ALA A 441 -5.84 5.86 -1.56
N PHE A 442 -6.13 6.36 -0.36
CA PHE A 442 -5.17 7.12 0.45
C PHE A 442 -3.89 6.32 0.73
N PHE A 443 -4.04 5.10 1.26
CA PHE A 443 -2.91 4.21 1.55
C PHE A 443 -2.03 3.95 0.31
N LYS A 444 -2.63 3.65 -0.84
CA LYS A 444 -1.87 3.42 -2.09
C LYS A 444 -1.15 4.66 -2.58
N ALA A 445 -1.76 5.84 -2.40
CA ALA A 445 -1.16 7.11 -2.77
C ALA A 445 0.11 7.36 -1.95
N TRP A 446 0.04 7.22 -0.62
CA TRP A 446 1.21 7.32 0.25
C TRP A 446 2.25 6.25 -0.04
N LYS A 447 1.86 4.98 -0.20
CA LYS A 447 2.78 3.88 -0.51
C LYS A 447 3.56 4.09 -1.82
N LYS A 448 2.94 4.74 -2.81
CA LYS A 448 3.59 5.03 -4.10
C LYS A 448 4.63 6.15 -3.99
N SER A 449 4.48 7.05 -3.04
CA SER A 449 5.41 8.16 -2.82
C SER A 449 6.55 7.70 -1.91
N SER A 450 7.79 7.76 -2.41
CA SER A 450 9.00 7.33 -1.67
C SER A 450 9.05 7.95 -0.27
N GLY A 451 8.77 9.24 -0.20
CA GLY A 451 8.79 10.00 1.02
C GLY A 451 7.75 9.59 2.07
N HIS A 452 6.47 9.48 1.70
CA HIS A 452 5.44 9.03 2.64
C HIS A 452 5.60 7.55 3.00
N ASN A 453 6.09 6.75 2.05
CA ASN A 453 6.38 5.34 2.28
C ASN A 453 7.50 5.16 3.30
N ALA A 454 8.53 6.00 3.26
CA ALA A 454 9.60 6.02 4.26
C ALA A 454 9.03 6.30 5.66
N ASN A 455 8.13 7.27 5.81
CA ASN A 455 7.42 7.51 7.07
C ASN A 455 6.66 6.27 7.57
N MET A 456 5.87 5.62 6.71
CA MET A 456 5.10 4.42 7.10
C MET A 456 6.01 3.25 7.50
N LEU A 457 7.23 3.15 6.96
CA LEU A 457 8.19 2.08 7.24
C LEU A 457 9.33 2.50 8.17
N ASN A 458 9.27 3.69 8.77
CA ASN A 458 10.30 4.10 9.71
C ASN A 458 10.19 3.24 10.99
N GLU A 459 11.26 2.54 11.33
CA GLU A 459 11.33 1.63 12.49
C GLU A 459 11.35 2.37 13.83
N HIS A 460 11.76 3.65 13.84
CA HIS A 460 11.77 4.49 15.04
C HIS A 460 10.36 4.94 15.45
N PHE A 461 9.40 4.92 14.52
CA PHE A 461 8.01 5.19 14.85
C PHE A 461 7.35 3.95 15.46
N THR A 462 6.85 4.13 16.68
CA THR A 462 6.13 3.09 17.44
C THR A 462 4.71 3.53 17.79
N ARG A 463 4.38 4.79 17.55
CA ARG A 463 3.04 5.38 17.70
C ARG A 463 2.58 6.03 16.41
N GLY A 464 1.28 6.00 16.17
CA GLY A 464 0.67 6.77 15.09
C GLY A 464 -0.81 7.05 15.30
N SER A 465 -1.31 8.07 14.62
CA SER A 465 -2.73 8.42 14.57
C SER A 465 -3.13 8.97 13.20
N MET A 466 -4.36 8.65 12.80
CA MET A 466 -4.92 8.88 11.48
C MET A 466 -6.22 9.66 11.62
N ALA A 467 -6.38 10.74 10.86
CA ALA A 467 -7.62 11.49 10.80
C ALA A 467 -8.06 11.70 9.35
N VAL A 468 -9.37 11.55 9.09
CA VAL A 468 -10.00 11.88 7.83
C VAL A 468 -11.08 12.92 8.08
N PHE A 469 -10.88 14.13 7.58
CA PHE A 469 -11.86 15.21 7.66
C PHE A 469 -12.59 15.36 6.31
N ILE A 470 -13.92 15.39 6.38
CA ILE A 470 -14.82 15.61 5.26
C ILE A 470 -15.30 17.06 5.32
N SER A 471 -14.75 17.89 4.44
CA SER A 471 -15.11 19.31 4.37
C SER A 471 -16.48 19.48 3.70
N ASP A 472 -17.25 20.46 4.19
CA ASP A 472 -18.35 21.04 3.44
C ASP A 472 -17.79 21.84 2.25
N SER A 473 -18.48 21.71 1.12
CA SER A 473 -18.28 22.46 -0.13
C SER A 473 -18.31 23.99 0.03
N SER A 474 -18.91 24.52 1.10
CA SER A 474 -19.02 25.97 1.34
C SER A 474 -17.77 26.62 1.93
N ASN A 475 -16.76 25.86 2.37
CA ASN A 475 -15.62 26.41 3.10
C ASN A 475 -14.60 27.17 2.24
N THR A 476 -14.73 27.18 0.91
CA THR A 476 -13.66 27.67 0.03
C THR A 476 -14.22 28.32 -1.23
N GLY A 477 -13.89 29.59 -1.45
CA GLY A 477 -14.20 30.37 -2.67
C GLY A 477 -13.38 29.97 -3.92
N GLY A 478 -13.16 28.67 -4.13
CA GLY A 478 -12.34 28.12 -5.21
C GLY A 478 -11.88 26.70 -4.86
N ILE A 479 -11.88 25.78 -5.84
CA ILE A 479 -11.86 24.31 -5.72
C ILE A 479 -11.04 23.77 -4.53
N SER A 480 -11.75 23.20 -3.55
CA SER A 480 -11.21 22.40 -2.45
C SER A 480 -11.63 20.94 -2.59
N TYR A 481 -10.87 20.04 -1.96
CA TYR A 481 -11.20 18.61 -1.96
C TYR A 481 -12.30 18.31 -0.94
N LYS A 482 -13.07 17.24 -1.16
CA LYS A 482 -14.07 16.81 -0.17
C LYS A 482 -13.43 16.07 1.03
N TYR A 483 -12.35 15.35 0.81
CA TYR A 483 -11.73 14.46 1.81
C TYR A 483 -10.28 14.88 2.03
N TYR A 484 -9.90 15.07 3.29
CA TYR A 484 -8.54 15.39 3.74
C TYR A 484 -8.10 14.32 4.72
N ALA A 485 -6.96 13.69 4.48
CA ALA A 485 -6.44 12.65 5.36
C ALA A 485 -5.02 12.96 5.79
N ILE A 486 -4.72 12.60 7.03
CA ILE A 486 -3.40 12.77 7.63
C ILE A 486 -3.00 11.55 8.44
N GLN A 487 -1.70 11.28 8.49
CA GLN A 487 -1.04 10.34 9.38
C GLN A 487 0.00 11.11 10.18
N CYS A 488 -0.09 11.06 11.49
CA CYS A 488 0.91 11.57 12.42
C CYS A 488 1.63 10.36 13.03
N PHE A 489 2.96 10.41 13.09
CA PHE A 489 3.79 9.35 13.65
C PHE A 489 4.70 9.91 14.74
N THR A 490 5.00 9.10 15.75
CA THR A 490 6.03 9.43 16.75
C THR A 490 6.66 8.18 17.39
N SER A 491 7.72 8.36 18.17
CA SER A 491 8.28 7.34 19.06
C SER A 491 7.60 7.35 20.43
N GLU A 492 7.97 6.42 21.32
CA GLU A 492 7.65 6.56 22.75
C GLU A 492 8.25 7.87 23.28
N PRO A 493 7.58 8.57 24.22
CA PRO A 493 8.17 9.73 24.87
C PRO A 493 9.42 9.29 25.64
N LEU A 494 10.50 10.08 25.54
CA LEU A 494 11.82 9.81 26.17
C LEU A 494 11.76 9.63 27.70
N ASN A 495 10.62 9.93 28.35
CA ASN A 495 10.42 9.83 29.80
C ASN A 495 9.53 8.66 30.25
N ALA A 496 9.15 7.73 29.36
CA ALA A 496 8.46 6.51 29.80
C ALA A 496 9.47 5.58 30.51
N LYS A 497 9.52 5.64 31.84
CA LYS A 497 10.17 4.59 32.63
C LYS A 497 9.54 3.24 32.22
N PRO A 498 10.31 2.18 31.94
CA PRO A 498 9.74 0.87 31.70
C PRO A 498 9.04 0.42 32.98
N GLY A 499 7.71 0.26 32.96
CA GLY A 499 6.98 -0.38 34.05
C GLY A 499 5.86 0.40 34.74
N THR A 500 5.29 1.45 34.14
CA THR A 500 4.01 2.02 34.63
C THR A 500 2.94 1.93 33.54
N ASP A 501 2.62 0.72 33.12
CA ASP A 501 1.26 0.43 32.67
C ASP A 501 0.41 0.34 33.95
N GLU A 502 -0.22 1.45 34.33
CA GLU A 502 -1.29 1.41 35.34
C GLU A 502 -2.59 0.95 34.68
N HIS A 503 -3.21 -0.01 35.37
CA HIS A 503 -4.31 -0.89 34.98
C HIS A 503 -5.65 -0.21 34.66
#